data_AF-G9EQN3-F1
#
_entry.id   AF-G9EQN3-F1
#
_cell.length_a   1.000
_cell.length_b   1.000
_cell.length_c   1.000
_cell.angle_alpha   90.00
_cell.angle_beta   90.00
_cell.angle_gamma   90.00
#
_symmetry.space_group_name_H-M   'P 1'
#
loop_
_entity.id
_entity.type
_entity.pdbx_description
1 polymer ?
#
loop_
_entity_poly.entity_id
_entity_poly.type
_entity_poly.pdbx_seq_one_letter_code
_entity_poly.pdbx_strand_id
1 'polypeptide(L)'
;MEHVIYNDSERFDGKEMLAAEVSPLRTQSLNLNEKNDFFFYGSELSEYVGNVIDNDSEKLNGKGMFALNLVPLKPNDEAINVFSDIKNVWAKLNSKYGTKIIFSELSMNEGGQITHGYLPENGGKVLGRSGITFATGFDVGQRNEREIKNFNFPKALEEKLLPFAEKIRDDAKKLLPLALKTHLTAEEANRVDLAVKGEHLGYTIKSWNARRLKNTPLFNDLTSAQQTVLLSRTFHQGRGMPDDPVSKNFYSSALKNNWIEAEKHLRNYKVKERFYVNRVHDEADLLRRGREG
;
A
#
# COMPACT_ATOMS: atom_id res chain seq x y z
N MET A 1 49.23 38.53 -28.00
CA MET A 1 49.10 37.18 -27.42
C MET A 1 47.73 36.70 -27.89
N GLU A 2 47.63 36.09 -29.09
CA GLU A 2 47.99 34.70 -29.44
C GLU A 2 46.83 33.73 -29.09
N HIS A 3 46.32 32.83 -29.95
CA HIS A 3 46.28 32.70 -31.43
C HIS A 3 44.88 32.14 -31.79
N VAL A 4 44.10 32.55 -32.81
CA VAL A 4 44.12 32.43 -34.29
C VAL A 4 44.25 31.00 -34.91
N ILE A 5 43.43 30.72 -35.96
CA ILE A 5 43.52 29.67 -37.02
C ILE A 5 43.04 28.23 -36.67
N TYR A 6 42.33 27.41 -37.48
CA TYR A 6 41.47 27.47 -38.72
C TYR A 6 40.51 26.24 -38.66
N ASN A 7 39.27 26.20 -39.21
CA ASN A 7 38.76 26.06 -40.61
C ASN A 7 38.92 24.68 -41.33
N ASP A 8 37.76 24.18 -41.80
CA ASP A 8 37.47 23.41 -43.04
C ASP A 8 37.75 21.89 -43.27
N SER A 9 36.91 21.36 -44.18
CA SER A 9 37.11 20.22 -45.13
C SER A 9 36.89 18.76 -44.65
N GLU A 10 36.35 17.81 -45.45
CA GLU A 10 35.40 17.84 -46.60
C GLU A 10 34.92 16.39 -46.95
N ARG A 11 33.97 16.25 -47.90
CA ARG A 11 33.58 15.04 -48.71
C ARG A 11 32.67 14.00 -48.03
N PHE A 12 31.60 13.46 -48.66
CA PHE A 12 31.36 12.90 -50.03
C PHE A 12 32.18 11.61 -50.29
N ASP A 13 31.70 10.55 -50.95
CA ASP A 13 30.42 10.21 -51.62
C ASP A 13 29.93 8.81 -51.12
N GLY A 14 28.76 8.25 -51.42
CA GLY A 14 27.63 8.68 -52.27
C GLY A 14 27.11 7.53 -53.17
N LYS A 15 25.77 7.38 -53.27
CA LYS A 15 25.02 6.69 -54.37
C LYS A 15 25.25 5.16 -54.53
N GLU A 16 24.46 4.33 -55.24
CA GLU A 16 23.10 4.30 -55.83
C GLU A 16 22.76 2.80 -56.15
N MET A 17 21.56 2.27 -56.44
CA MET A 17 20.15 2.72 -56.64
C MET A 17 19.22 1.47 -56.45
N LEU A 18 17.89 1.60 -56.70
CA LEU A 18 16.86 0.54 -56.88
C LEU A 18 16.27 -0.03 -55.56
N ALA A 19 14.95 -0.18 -55.31
CA ALA A 19 13.74 -0.46 -56.12
C ALA A 19 13.56 -1.97 -56.45
N ALA A 20 12.38 -2.61 -56.32
CA ALA A 20 11.02 -2.09 -56.05
C ALA A 20 10.09 -3.13 -55.35
N GLU A 21 8.91 -2.65 -54.89
CA GLU A 21 7.67 -3.40 -54.58
C GLU A 21 7.69 -4.39 -53.38
N VAL A 22 6.57 -4.72 -52.71
CA VAL A 22 5.14 -4.61 -53.08
C VAL A 22 4.27 -3.95 -51.96
N SER A 23 3.17 -3.31 -52.36
CA SER A 23 2.06 -2.81 -51.51
C SER A 23 0.73 -3.32 -52.11
N PRO A 24 -0.43 -3.39 -51.40
CA PRO A 24 -0.94 -2.43 -50.39
C PRO A 24 -1.47 -3.13 -49.09
N LEU A 25 -1.95 -2.47 -48.01
CA LEU A 25 -3.06 -1.51 -47.93
C LEU A 25 -3.01 -0.51 -46.76
N ARG A 26 -3.07 0.77 -47.14
CA ARG A 26 -3.62 1.95 -46.42
C ARG A 26 -3.23 2.21 -44.96
N THR A 27 -2.19 3.03 -44.84
CA THR A 27 -2.02 4.06 -43.80
C THR A 27 -3.22 5.01 -43.70
N GLN A 28 -3.43 5.56 -42.49
CA GLN A 28 -3.65 7.00 -42.32
C GLN A 28 -2.47 7.58 -41.55
N SER A 29 -2.10 8.82 -41.84
CA SER A 29 -0.90 9.48 -41.32
C SER A 29 -1.24 10.74 -40.54
N LEU A 30 -0.44 11.04 -39.51
CA LEU A 30 -0.40 12.35 -38.84
C LEU A 30 0.96 12.99 -39.10
N ASN A 31 0.95 14.26 -39.48
CA ASN A 31 2.17 15.02 -39.70
C ASN A 31 2.76 15.48 -38.36
N LEU A 32 4.06 15.24 -38.16
CA LEU A 32 4.85 15.99 -37.20
C LEU A 32 5.26 17.31 -37.84
N ASN A 33 5.12 18.41 -37.08
CA ASN A 33 5.52 19.74 -37.52
C ASN A 33 6.44 20.34 -36.45
N GLU A 34 7.45 21.11 -36.86
CA GLU A 34 8.58 21.45 -36.01
C GLU A 34 8.24 22.47 -34.91
N LYS A 35 8.27 22.02 -33.65
CA LYS A 35 8.73 22.79 -32.47
C LYS A 35 8.86 21.90 -31.24
N ASN A 36 9.81 22.25 -30.37
CA ASN A 36 9.95 21.63 -29.06
C ASN A 36 8.81 22.11 -28.15
N ASP A 37 7.97 21.18 -27.68
CA ASP A 37 7.38 21.15 -26.34
C ASP A 37 6.55 19.87 -26.18
N PHE A 38 6.94 18.97 -25.27
CA PHE A 38 6.19 17.74 -24.97
C PHE A 38 5.60 17.80 -23.56
N PHE A 39 4.29 18.10 -23.48
CA PHE A 39 3.49 17.92 -22.28
C PHE A 39 2.98 16.47 -22.23
N PHE A 40 3.31 15.73 -21.17
CA PHE A 40 2.73 14.42 -20.92
C PHE A 40 1.42 14.55 -20.12
N TYR A 41 0.30 14.40 -20.82
CA TYR A 41 -1.00 14.07 -20.26
C TYR A 41 -1.37 12.63 -20.63
N GLY A 42 -1.84 11.85 -19.67
CA GLY A 42 -2.30 10.47 -19.89
C GLY A 42 -1.30 9.41 -19.44
N SER A 43 -1.83 8.24 -19.08
CA SER A 43 -1.10 7.09 -18.57
C SER A 43 -0.74 6.11 -19.68
N GLU A 44 0.55 5.74 -19.81
CA GLU A 44 1.07 4.40 -20.17
C GLU A 44 2.60 4.44 -20.43
N LEU A 45 3.40 4.52 -19.36
CA LEU A 45 4.85 4.23 -19.39
C LEU A 45 5.28 3.65 -18.03
N SER A 46 5.31 2.33 -17.90
CA SER A 46 5.70 1.63 -16.66
C SER A 46 6.60 0.41 -16.90
N GLU A 47 7.43 0.44 -17.94
CA GLU A 47 8.46 -0.57 -18.23
C GLU A 47 9.74 0.11 -18.72
N TYR A 48 10.66 0.42 -17.80
CA TYR A 48 12.12 0.22 -17.91
C TYR A 48 12.85 0.77 -16.68
N VAL A 49 13.52 -0.09 -15.91
CA VAL A 49 14.56 0.30 -14.93
C VAL A 49 15.66 -0.76 -14.96
N GLY A 50 16.84 -0.39 -15.45
CA GLY A 50 18.02 -1.25 -15.46
C GLY A 50 19.16 -0.62 -14.65
N ASN A 51 19.82 -1.41 -13.81
CA ASN A 51 21.05 -1.02 -13.11
C ASN A 51 22.26 -1.65 -13.79
N VAL A 52 23.35 -0.87 -13.91
CA VAL A 52 24.62 -1.35 -14.46
C VAL A 52 25.47 -1.95 -13.33
N ILE A 53 26.07 -3.10 -13.61
CA ILE A 53 27.17 -3.69 -12.85
C ILE A 53 28.21 -4.12 -13.89
N ASP A 54 29.48 -3.76 -13.68
CA ASP A 54 30.60 -4.14 -14.53
C ASP A 54 31.71 -4.73 -13.63
N ASN A 55 32.43 -5.73 -14.14
CA ASN A 55 33.61 -6.32 -13.50
C ASN A 55 34.39 -7.20 -14.50
N ASP A 56 35.67 -6.86 -14.66
CA ASP A 56 36.76 -7.61 -15.27
C ASP A 56 36.67 -8.09 -16.74
N SER A 57 37.64 -7.59 -17.49
CA SER A 57 37.83 -7.70 -18.94
C SER A 57 38.29 -9.07 -19.45
N GLU A 58 37.93 -9.39 -20.70
CA GLU A 58 38.87 -9.99 -21.65
C GLU A 58 38.66 -9.44 -23.08
N LYS A 59 39.67 -9.55 -23.96
CA LYS A 59 39.78 -8.72 -25.19
C LYS A 59 39.28 -9.43 -26.45
N LEU A 60 38.36 -8.79 -27.19
CA LEU A 60 38.10 -9.06 -28.61
C LEU A 60 37.94 -7.75 -29.43
N ASN A 61 38.14 -7.85 -30.74
CA ASN A 61 38.48 -6.72 -31.61
C ASN A 61 37.26 -6.03 -32.27
N GLY A 62 37.21 -4.69 -32.15
CA GLY A 62 36.56 -3.80 -33.13
C GLY A 62 35.04 -3.66 -33.04
N LYS A 63 34.56 -2.41 -33.07
CA LYS A 63 33.14 -2.01 -32.89
C LYS A 63 32.55 -2.43 -31.54
N GLY A 64 32.83 -1.63 -30.51
CA GLY A 64 32.18 -1.77 -29.20
C GLY A 64 30.69 -1.45 -29.28
N MET A 65 29.86 -2.50 -29.33
CA MET A 65 28.43 -2.42 -29.09
C MET A 65 28.14 -3.25 -27.84
N PHE A 66 27.70 -2.61 -26.75
CA PHE A 66 27.45 -3.28 -25.47
C PHE A 66 26.24 -4.20 -25.59
N ALA A 67 26.49 -5.48 -25.91
CA ALA A 67 25.51 -6.53 -25.79
C ALA A 67 25.25 -6.80 -24.30
N LEU A 68 24.23 -6.16 -23.71
CA LEU A 68 23.66 -6.65 -22.47
C LEU A 68 23.14 -8.07 -22.73
N ASN A 69 23.85 -9.06 -22.20
CA ASN A 69 23.31 -10.41 -22.06
C ASN A 69 22.20 -10.38 -21.00
N LEU A 70 21.01 -9.96 -21.42
CA LEU A 70 19.77 -10.08 -20.68
C LEU A 70 19.44 -11.57 -20.54
N VAL A 71 20.08 -12.22 -19.56
CA VAL A 71 19.60 -13.49 -19.03
C VAL A 71 18.21 -13.22 -18.47
N PRO A 72 17.14 -13.81 -19.01
CA PRO A 72 15.80 -13.59 -18.49
C PRO A 72 15.71 -14.33 -17.14
N LEU A 73 15.99 -13.60 -16.06
CA LEU A 73 15.53 -13.95 -14.72
C LEU A 73 14.01 -14.01 -14.79
N LYS A 74 13.45 -15.21 -15.01
CA LYS A 74 12.01 -15.44 -14.98
C LYS A 74 11.48 -14.93 -13.64
N PRO A 75 10.66 -13.86 -13.60
CA PRO A 75 9.94 -13.52 -12.40
C PRO A 75 8.97 -14.67 -12.11
N ASN A 76 8.61 -14.87 -10.84
CA ASN A 76 7.41 -15.63 -10.55
C ASN A 76 6.23 -14.67 -10.81
N ASP A 77 5.71 -14.67 -12.03
CA ASP A 77 4.74 -13.67 -12.54
C ASP A 77 3.47 -13.55 -11.67
N GLU A 78 3.11 -14.64 -10.96
CA GLU A 78 2.06 -14.67 -9.93
C GLU A 78 2.24 -13.62 -8.82
N ALA A 79 3.48 -13.21 -8.53
CA ALA A 79 3.79 -12.30 -7.43
C ALA A 79 3.56 -10.81 -7.76
N ILE A 80 3.56 -10.44 -9.05
CA ILE A 80 3.54 -9.04 -9.51
C ILE A 80 2.08 -8.54 -9.59
N ASN A 81 1.20 -9.28 -10.27
CA ASN A 81 -0.20 -8.88 -10.45
C ASN A 81 -1.09 -9.00 -9.18
N VAL A 82 -0.65 -9.71 -8.14
CA VAL A 82 -1.45 -9.93 -6.91
C VAL A 82 -1.48 -8.70 -5.99
N PHE A 83 -0.64 -7.68 -6.22
CA PHE A 83 -0.52 -6.50 -5.37
C PHE A 83 -0.84 -5.16 -6.07
N SER A 84 -1.39 -5.17 -7.29
CA SER A 84 -1.86 -3.96 -7.98
C SER A 84 -3.24 -3.49 -7.49
N ASP A 85 -4.23 -4.39 -7.39
CA ASP A 85 -5.57 -4.09 -6.82
C ASP A 85 -5.62 -4.40 -5.31
N ILE A 86 -6.06 -3.44 -4.51
CA ILE A 86 -6.33 -3.59 -3.07
C ILE A 86 -7.36 -4.70 -2.77
N LYS A 87 -8.27 -5.01 -3.70
CA LYS A 87 -9.20 -6.15 -3.57
C LYS A 87 -8.47 -7.49 -3.52
N ASN A 88 -7.34 -7.62 -4.22
CA ASN A 88 -6.51 -8.83 -4.16
C ASN A 88 -5.86 -8.98 -2.77
N VAL A 89 -5.46 -7.87 -2.14
CA VAL A 89 -5.01 -7.86 -0.73
C VAL A 89 -6.13 -8.33 0.20
N TRP A 90 -7.34 -7.80 0.04
CA TRP A 90 -8.51 -8.18 0.85
C TRP A 90 -8.90 -9.66 0.68
N ALA A 91 -8.92 -10.16 -0.56
CA ALA A 91 -9.17 -11.57 -0.86
C ALA A 91 -8.08 -12.48 -0.27
N LYS A 92 -6.80 -12.09 -0.39
CA LYS A 92 -5.65 -12.81 0.16
C LYS A 92 -5.65 -12.85 1.68
N LEU A 93 -6.09 -11.78 2.35
CA LEU A 93 -6.35 -11.77 3.81
C LEU A 93 -7.44 -12.77 4.18
N ASN A 94 -8.61 -12.69 3.53
CA ASN A 94 -9.73 -13.59 3.83
C ASN A 94 -9.38 -15.06 3.60
N SER A 95 -8.70 -15.37 2.49
CA SER A 95 -8.18 -16.72 2.21
C SER A 95 -7.17 -17.19 3.27
N LYS A 96 -6.13 -16.39 3.56
CA LYS A 96 -5.05 -16.75 4.51
C LYS A 96 -5.56 -17.05 5.92
N TYR A 97 -6.56 -16.33 6.40
CA TYR A 97 -7.08 -16.47 7.76
C TYR A 97 -8.39 -17.27 7.85
N GLY A 98 -8.95 -17.72 6.72
CA GLY A 98 -10.24 -18.43 6.67
C GLY A 98 -11.43 -17.56 7.07
N THR A 99 -11.39 -16.26 6.75
CA THR A 99 -12.36 -15.24 7.18
C THR A 99 -13.19 -14.70 6.01
N LYS A 100 -14.24 -13.96 6.36
CA LYS A 100 -15.20 -13.32 5.45
C LYS A 100 -15.40 -11.84 5.83
N ILE A 101 -14.29 -11.13 6.07
CA ILE A 101 -14.23 -9.69 6.37
C ILE A 101 -14.65 -8.89 5.14
N ILE A 102 -15.51 -7.89 5.34
CA ILE A 102 -15.97 -6.93 4.33
C ILE A 102 -15.04 -5.72 4.39
N PHE A 103 -13.82 -5.87 3.86
CA PHE A 103 -12.76 -4.86 3.99
C PHE A 103 -13.10 -3.50 3.37
N SER A 104 -14.03 -3.43 2.41
CA SER A 104 -14.54 -2.17 1.85
C SER A 104 -15.23 -1.27 2.90
N GLU A 105 -16.00 -1.85 3.82
CA GLU A 105 -16.67 -1.13 4.92
C GLU A 105 -15.65 -0.55 5.91
N LEU A 106 -14.51 -1.24 6.09
CA LEU A 106 -13.38 -0.74 6.89
C LEU A 106 -12.63 0.38 6.16
N SER A 107 -12.36 0.21 4.87
CA SER A 107 -11.60 1.16 4.06
C SER A 107 -12.26 2.54 3.98
N MET A 108 -13.60 2.61 3.96
CA MET A 108 -14.34 3.88 4.04
C MET A 108 -14.09 4.63 5.37
N ASN A 109 -13.84 3.88 6.45
CA ASN A 109 -13.63 4.40 7.80
C ASN A 109 -12.15 4.65 8.15
N GLU A 110 -11.22 4.34 7.25
CA GLU A 110 -9.76 4.44 7.48
C GLU A 110 -9.10 5.63 6.75
N GLY A 111 -9.84 6.35 5.90
CA GLY A 111 -9.34 7.54 5.18
C GLY A 111 -8.63 7.26 3.85
N GLY A 112 -8.57 5.99 3.42
CA GLY A 112 -7.89 5.56 2.20
C GLY A 112 -6.40 5.26 2.40
N GLN A 113 -5.73 4.91 1.30
CA GLN A 113 -4.32 4.54 1.26
C GLN A 113 -3.47 5.75 0.82
N ILE A 114 -2.50 6.16 1.64
CA ILE A 114 -1.60 7.29 1.34
C ILE A 114 -0.20 6.77 0.98
N THR A 115 0.24 7.05 -0.25
CA THR A 115 1.50 6.54 -0.83
C THR A 115 2.74 7.38 -0.51
N HIS A 116 2.61 8.45 0.28
CA HIS A 116 3.74 9.25 0.77
C HIS A 116 3.72 9.30 2.31
N GLY A 117 4.87 9.57 2.92
CA GLY A 117 4.95 9.66 4.37
C GLY A 117 4.29 10.94 4.89
N TYR A 118 3.31 10.79 5.78
CA TYR A 118 2.57 11.90 6.39
C TYR A 118 2.61 11.83 7.93
N LEU A 119 2.34 12.96 8.58
CA LEU A 119 2.25 13.04 10.05
C LEU A 119 0.79 13.35 10.43
N PRO A 120 0.10 12.48 11.20
CA PRO A 120 -1.24 12.77 11.69
C PRO A 120 -1.27 14.00 12.63
N GLU A 121 -1.78 15.13 12.14
CA GLU A 121 -1.92 16.38 12.88
C GLU A 121 -3.37 16.90 12.89
N ASN A 122 -3.69 17.72 13.90
CA ASN A 122 -4.90 18.55 13.92
C ASN A 122 -4.49 19.97 14.36
N GLY A 123 -4.81 20.98 13.55
CA GLY A 123 -4.41 22.38 13.82
C GLY A 123 -2.89 22.59 13.94
N GLY A 124 -2.08 21.85 13.18
CA GLY A 124 -0.61 21.90 13.25
C GLY A 124 0.03 21.19 14.44
N LYS A 125 -0.77 20.52 15.28
CA LYS A 125 -0.34 19.74 16.44
C LYS A 125 -0.44 18.24 16.15
N VAL A 126 0.65 17.51 16.37
CA VAL A 126 0.69 16.04 16.23
C VAL A 126 -0.31 15.37 17.16
N LEU A 127 -1.04 14.38 16.64
CA LEU A 127 -2.04 13.62 17.38
C LEU A 127 -1.38 12.66 18.39
N GLY A 128 -1.44 12.99 19.67
CA GLY A 128 -1.15 12.09 20.81
C GLY A 128 0.28 11.53 20.90
N ARG A 129 0.55 10.45 20.16
CA ARG A 129 1.83 9.74 20.07
C ARG A 129 2.23 9.39 18.62
N SER A 130 1.54 9.95 17.61
CA SER A 130 1.78 9.55 16.23
C SER A 130 3.20 9.80 15.75
N GLY A 131 3.68 8.89 14.91
CA GLY A 131 4.88 9.03 14.08
C GLY A 131 4.55 9.33 12.63
N ILE A 132 5.55 9.19 11.75
CA ILE A 132 5.30 9.20 10.31
C ILE A 132 4.51 7.94 9.93
N THR A 133 3.48 8.15 9.12
CA THR A 133 2.45 7.18 8.75
C THR A 133 2.44 6.98 7.24
N PHE A 134 2.14 5.77 6.77
CA PHE A 134 2.07 5.37 5.36
C PHE A 134 0.87 4.44 5.10
N ALA A 135 0.56 4.20 3.83
CA ALA A 135 -0.48 3.28 3.35
C ALA A 135 -1.84 3.57 4.03
N THR A 136 -2.62 2.55 4.41
CA THR A 136 -3.90 2.73 5.10
C THR A 136 -3.70 2.82 6.61
N GLY A 137 -3.00 3.87 7.07
CA GLY A 137 -2.83 4.22 8.48
C GLY A 137 -1.72 3.49 9.24
N PHE A 138 -0.69 2.97 8.55
CA PHE A 138 0.46 2.33 9.20
C PHE A 138 1.43 3.37 9.79
N ASP A 139 1.28 3.65 11.09
CA ASP A 139 2.21 4.49 11.86
C ASP A 139 3.52 3.74 12.11
N VAL A 140 4.56 4.12 11.37
CA VAL A 140 5.90 3.51 11.42
C VAL A 140 6.66 3.94 12.67
N GLY A 141 6.44 5.18 13.15
CA GLY A 141 7.08 5.68 14.36
C GLY A 141 6.59 5.02 15.64
N GLN A 142 5.42 4.38 15.62
CA GLN A 142 4.96 3.49 16.70
C GLN A 142 5.46 2.04 16.57
N ARG A 143 6.35 1.73 15.62
CA ARG A 143 7.05 0.44 15.49
C ARG A 143 8.55 0.60 15.70
N ASN A 144 9.16 -0.42 16.31
CA ASN A 144 10.61 -0.57 16.35
C ASN A 144 11.16 -1.27 15.11
N GLU A 145 12.47 -1.13 14.85
CA GLU A 145 13.17 -1.76 13.72
C GLU A 145 12.87 -3.27 13.60
N ARG A 146 12.82 -3.99 14.73
CA ARG A 146 12.56 -5.44 14.74
C ARG A 146 11.11 -5.75 14.37
N GLU A 147 10.13 -4.95 14.78
CA GLU A 147 8.74 -5.10 14.31
C GLU A 147 8.61 -4.85 12.81
N ILE A 148 9.33 -3.86 12.26
CA ILE A 148 9.34 -3.59 10.81
C ILE A 148 9.95 -4.77 10.05
N LYS A 149 11.12 -5.27 10.48
CA LYS A 149 11.79 -6.44 9.90
C LYS A 149 10.96 -7.72 10.00
N ASN A 150 10.18 -7.89 11.08
CA ASN A 150 9.28 -9.04 11.25
C ASN A 150 8.13 -9.08 10.22
N PHE A 151 7.81 -7.97 9.52
CA PHE A 151 6.87 -8.01 8.39
C PHE A 151 7.47 -8.62 7.12
N ASN A 152 8.80 -8.80 7.06
CA ASN A 152 9.53 -9.40 5.94
C ASN A 152 9.20 -8.71 4.60
N PHE A 153 9.28 -7.38 4.58
CA PHE A 153 9.13 -6.58 3.37
C PHE A 153 10.30 -6.79 2.40
N PRO A 154 10.14 -6.51 1.09
CA PRO A 154 11.27 -6.36 0.18
C PRO A 154 12.26 -5.30 0.69
N LYS A 155 13.57 -5.54 0.55
CA LYS A 155 14.63 -4.69 1.14
C LYS A 155 14.48 -3.20 0.80
N ALA A 156 14.12 -2.87 -0.45
CA ALA A 156 13.88 -1.48 -0.87
C ALA A 156 12.69 -0.80 -0.16
N LEU A 157 11.66 -1.56 0.23
CA LEU A 157 10.52 -1.06 1.02
C LEU A 157 10.91 -0.92 2.50
N GLU A 158 11.68 -1.87 3.03
CA GLU A 158 12.24 -1.75 4.39
C GLU A 158 13.13 -0.50 4.52
N GLU A 159 14.01 -0.25 3.55
CA GLU A 159 14.89 0.93 3.49
C GLU A 159 14.14 2.26 3.44
N LYS A 160 12.94 2.29 2.83
CA LYS A 160 12.04 3.46 2.86
C LYS A 160 11.39 3.67 4.22
N LEU A 161 11.11 2.61 4.98
CA LEU A 161 10.32 2.67 6.22
C LEU A 161 11.21 2.84 7.47
N LEU A 162 12.35 2.15 7.55
CA LEU A 162 13.23 2.17 8.73
C LEU A 162 13.68 3.56 9.24
N PRO A 163 13.93 4.59 8.39
CA PRO A 163 14.30 5.92 8.88
C PRO A 163 13.31 6.56 9.85
N PHE A 164 12.04 6.11 9.81
CA PHE A 164 10.96 6.63 10.64
C PHE A 164 10.68 5.80 11.90
N ALA A 165 11.36 4.66 12.07
CA ALA A 165 11.16 3.74 13.20
C ALA A 165 11.39 4.42 14.57
N GLU A 166 10.48 4.17 15.52
CA GLU A 166 10.47 4.76 16.86
C GLU A 166 10.43 6.31 16.91
N LYS A 167 10.23 7.01 15.78
CA LYS A 167 10.16 8.48 15.72
C LYS A 167 8.73 8.96 15.85
N ILE A 168 8.39 9.47 17.04
CA ILE A 168 7.06 9.99 17.38
C ILE A 168 7.09 11.48 17.71
N ARG A 169 5.94 12.16 17.62
CA ARG A 169 5.77 13.56 18.01
C ARG A 169 6.78 14.49 17.34
N ASP A 170 7.58 15.23 18.10
CA ASP A 170 8.51 16.23 17.58
C ASP A 170 9.66 15.60 16.78
N ASP A 171 10.05 14.35 17.07
CA ASP A 171 11.04 13.62 16.27
C ASP A 171 10.46 13.16 14.92
N ALA A 172 9.17 12.83 14.87
CA ALA A 172 8.46 12.63 13.62
C ALA A 172 8.35 13.94 12.82
N LYS A 173 8.04 15.06 13.50
CA LYS A 173 7.90 16.38 12.88
C LYS A 173 9.21 16.87 12.24
N LYS A 174 10.38 16.56 12.84
CA LYS A 174 11.71 16.78 12.24
C LYS A 174 11.93 15.99 10.94
N LEU A 175 11.34 14.80 10.81
CA LEU A 175 11.46 13.93 9.63
C LEU A 175 10.38 14.15 8.57
N LEU A 176 9.38 14.99 8.81
CA LEU A 176 8.33 15.29 7.83
C LEU A 176 8.88 15.74 6.45
N PRO A 177 9.96 16.55 6.33
CA PRO A 177 10.55 16.90 5.03
C PRO A 177 11.21 15.74 4.27
N LEU A 178 11.55 14.64 4.96
CA LEU A 178 11.98 13.38 4.35
C LEU A 178 10.75 12.54 3.98
N ALA A 179 9.80 12.40 4.91
CA ALA A 179 8.56 11.63 4.75
C ALA A 179 7.77 12.05 3.49
N LEU A 180 7.62 13.36 3.26
CA LEU A 180 6.94 13.92 2.09
C LEU A 180 7.65 13.62 0.75
N LYS A 181 8.92 13.22 0.78
CA LYS A 181 9.71 12.79 -0.39
C LYS A 181 9.83 11.27 -0.50
N THR A 182 9.51 10.53 0.56
CA THR A 182 9.50 9.07 0.57
C THR A 182 8.20 8.58 -0.03
N HIS A 183 8.25 8.15 -1.29
CA HIS A 183 7.11 7.60 -2.01
C HIS A 183 7.15 6.06 -2.06
N LEU A 184 6.02 5.46 -1.69
CA LEU A 184 5.70 4.07 -1.96
C LEU A 184 4.98 3.99 -3.30
N THR A 185 5.23 2.94 -4.09
CA THR A 185 4.30 2.55 -5.16
C THR A 185 2.98 2.04 -4.56
N ALA A 186 1.92 1.97 -5.36
CA ALA A 186 0.67 1.33 -4.94
C ALA A 186 0.90 -0.13 -4.52
N GLU A 187 1.83 -0.84 -5.18
CA GLU A 187 2.22 -2.20 -4.84
C GLU A 187 2.91 -2.29 -3.47
N GLU A 188 3.84 -1.38 -3.17
CA GLU A 188 4.49 -1.28 -1.87
C GLU A 188 3.49 -0.95 -0.75
N ALA A 189 2.57 -0.02 -0.98
CA ALA A 189 1.52 0.32 -0.02
C ALA A 189 0.53 -0.85 0.18
N ASN A 190 0.17 -1.59 -0.88
CA ASN A 190 -0.62 -2.81 -0.81
C ASN A 190 0.10 -3.96 -0.05
N ARG A 191 1.44 -4.03 -0.14
CA ARG A 191 2.27 -4.96 0.67
C ARG A 191 2.30 -4.56 2.15
N VAL A 192 2.39 -3.26 2.47
CA VAL A 192 2.23 -2.74 3.84
C VAL A 192 0.85 -3.10 4.39
N ASP A 193 -0.22 -2.82 3.64
CA ASP A 193 -1.59 -3.09 4.07
C ASP A 193 -1.85 -4.60 4.26
N LEU A 194 -1.31 -5.48 3.41
CA LEU A 194 -1.39 -6.94 3.62
C LEU A 194 -0.75 -7.35 4.96
N ALA A 195 0.46 -6.85 5.23
CA ALA A 195 1.23 -7.24 6.40
C ALA A 195 0.58 -6.71 7.70
N VAL A 196 0.22 -5.43 7.72
CA VAL A 196 -0.34 -4.74 8.88
C VAL A 196 -1.77 -5.20 9.17
N LYS A 197 -2.67 -5.22 8.17
CA LYS A 197 -4.05 -5.70 8.39
C LYS A 197 -4.07 -7.20 8.71
N GLY A 198 -3.10 -7.98 8.20
CA GLY A 198 -2.88 -9.37 8.58
C GLY A 198 -2.44 -9.56 10.04
N GLU A 199 -1.58 -8.69 10.55
CA GLU A 199 -1.20 -8.67 11.98
C GLU A 199 -2.43 -8.37 12.86
N HIS A 200 -3.17 -7.31 12.56
CA HIS A 200 -4.39 -6.93 13.31
C HIS A 200 -5.47 -8.01 13.25
N LEU A 201 -5.69 -8.67 12.11
CA LEU A 201 -6.63 -9.78 11.97
C LEU A 201 -6.18 -11.01 12.78
N GLY A 202 -4.89 -11.35 12.76
CA GLY A 202 -4.32 -12.39 13.61
C GLY A 202 -4.53 -12.13 15.10
N TYR A 203 -4.32 -10.89 15.56
CA TYR A 203 -4.63 -10.50 16.94
C TYR A 203 -6.13 -10.54 17.25
N THR A 204 -7.00 -10.14 16.31
CA THR A 204 -8.46 -10.19 16.47
C THR A 204 -8.94 -11.62 16.69
N ILE A 205 -8.55 -12.54 15.78
CA ILE A 205 -8.90 -13.97 15.83
C ILE A 205 -8.40 -14.59 17.15
N LYS A 206 -7.14 -14.34 17.52
CA LYS A 206 -6.54 -14.85 18.76
C LYS A 206 -7.26 -14.33 20.00
N SER A 207 -7.56 -13.04 20.06
CA SER A 207 -8.25 -12.42 21.20
C SER A 207 -9.69 -12.92 21.35
N TRP A 208 -10.43 -13.07 20.24
CA TRP A 208 -11.78 -13.60 20.27
C TRP A 208 -11.79 -15.07 20.71
N ASN A 209 -11.04 -15.94 20.03
CA ASN A 209 -11.04 -17.38 20.30
C ASN A 209 -10.55 -17.72 21.72
N ALA A 210 -9.70 -16.89 22.33
CA ALA A 210 -9.25 -17.05 23.72
C ALA A 210 -10.24 -16.53 24.78
N ARG A 211 -11.16 -15.63 24.42
CA ARG A 211 -12.15 -15.03 25.34
C ARG A 211 -13.58 -15.57 25.16
N ARG A 212 -13.84 -16.31 24.08
CA ARG A 212 -15.16 -16.88 23.74
C ARG A 212 -15.72 -17.75 24.88
N LEU A 213 -17.03 -17.69 25.11
CA LEU A 213 -17.71 -18.58 26.05
C LEU A 213 -18.00 -19.94 25.39
N LYS A 214 -18.41 -20.95 26.16
CA LYS A 214 -18.66 -22.33 25.67
C LYS A 214 -19.59 -22.38 24.45
N ASN A 215 -20.63 -21.55 24.46
CA ASN A 215 -21.68 -21.50 23.43
C ASN A 215 -21.44 -20.37 22.40
N THR A 216 -20.25 -19.78 22.38
CA THR A 216 -19.85 -18.71 21.45
C THR A 216 -19.07 -19.32 20.27
N PRO A 217 -19.43 -19.02 19.01
CA PRO A 217 -18.72 -19.56 17.84
C PRO A 217 -17.25 -19.14 17.79
N LEU A 218 -16.42 -19.88 17.03
CA LEU A 218 -15.08 -19.42 16.70
C LEU A 218 -15.18 -18.20 15.76
N PHE A 219 -14.13 -17.39 15.71
CA PHE A 219 -14.13 -16.16 14.90
C PHE A 219 -14.53 -16.44 13.44
N ASN A 220 -14.00 -17.51 12.84
CA ASN A 220 -14.22 -17.90 11.46
C ASN A 220 -15.69 -18.31 11.18
N ASP A 221 -16.40 -18.81 12.19
CA ASP A 221 -17.79 -19.24 12.09
C ASP A 221 -18.76 -18.03 12.07
N LEU A 222 -18.43 -16.95 12.79
CA LEU A 222 -19.20 -15.70 12.87
C LEU A 222 -19.56 -15.13 11.49
N THR A 223 -20.66 -14.39 11.37
CA THR A 223 -21.06 -13.75 10.11
C THR A 223 -20.03 -12.73 9.64
N SER A 224 -20.05 -12.42 8.33
CA SER A 224 -19.15 -11.43 7.73
C SER A 224 -19.21 -10.07 8.42
N ALA A 225 -20.40 -9.59 8.75
CA ALA A 225 -20.61 -8.38 9.55
C ALA A 225 -19.96 -8.46 10.94
N GLN A 226 -20.19 -9.56 11.67
CA GLN A 226 -19.64 -9.78 13.01
C GLN A 226 -18.11 -9.78 13.01
N GLN A 227 -17.48 -10.51 12.08
CA GLN A 227 -16.02 -10.53 11.92
C GLN A 227 -15.47 -9.13 11.57
N THR A 228 -16.12 -8.43 10.65
CA THR A 228 -15.70 -7.10 10.18
C THR A 228 -15.72 -6.08 11.31
N VAL A 229 -16.79 -6.06 12.11
CA VAL A 229 -16.91 -5.13 13.25
C VAL A 229 -15.88 -5.46 14.35
N LEU A 230 -15.67 -6.74 14.68
CA LEU A 230 -14.62 -7.13 15.65
C LEU A 230 -13.21 -6.70 15.20
N LEU A 231 -12.90 -6.81 13.90
CA LEU A 231 -11.64 -6.30 13.35
C LEU A 231 -11.60 -4.76 13.41
N SER A 232 -12.69 -4.08 13.07
CA SER A 232 -12.80 -2.62 13.16
C SER A 232 -12.49 -2.11 14.57
N ARG A 233 -13.07 -2.74 15.60
CA ARG A 233 -12.81 -2.40 17.01
C ARG A 233 -11.35 -2.64 17.38
N THR A 234 -10.77 -3.77 16.95
CA THR A 234 -9.35 -4.12 17.18
C THR A 234 -8.38 -3.15 16.48
N PHE A 235 -8.74 -2.63 15.31
CA PHE A 235 -7.93 -1.63 14.60
C PHE A 235 -7.99 -0.26 15.30
N HIS A 236 -9.20 0.19 15.67
CA HIS A 236 -9.41 1.54 16.24
C HIS A 236 -9.12 1.65 17.74
N GLN A 237 -9.17 0.56 18.51
CA GLN A 237 -9.00 0.58 19.98
C GLN A 237 -7.74 -0.13 20.49
N GLY A 238 -6.89 -0.64 19.58
CA GLY A 238 -5.66 -1.37 19.92
C GLY A 238 -5.81 -2.90 19.91
N ARG A 239 -4.66 -3.59 19.91
CA ARG A 239 -4.53 -5.04 19.67
C ARG A 239 -5.45 -5.89 20.59
N GLY A 240 -6.48 -6.49 19.98
CA GLY A 240 -7.41 -7.43 20.62
C GLY A 240 -8.70 -6.76 21.12
N MET A 241 -9.27 -7.33 22.18
CA MET A 241 -10.51 -6.85 22.82
C MET A 241 -10.16 -6.09 24.10
N PRO A 242 -10.09 -4.74 24.09
CA PRO A 242 -9.90 -3.97 25.32
C PRO A 242 -11.08 -4.12 26.28
N ASP A 243 -10.79 -4.09 27.58
CA ASP A 243 -11.79 -4.14 28.66
C ASP A 243 -12.19 -2.73 29.15
N ASP A 244 -12.10 -1.73 28.27
CA ASP A 244 -12.38 -0.33 28.59
C ASP A 244 -13.87 -0.07 28.85
N PRO A 245 -14.26 0.93 29.67
CA PRO A 245 -15.65 1.15 30.05
C PRO A 245 -16.63 1.47 28.90
N VAL A 246 -16.12 1.87 27.73
CA VAL A 246 -16.94 2.17 26.54
C VAL A 246 -17.19 0.89 25.73
N SER A 247 -16.15 0.08 25.49
CA SER A 247 -16.26 -1.13 24.65
C SER A 247 -16.67 -2.39 25.39
N LYS A 248 -16.42 -2.49 26.70
CA LYS A 248 -16.70 -3.69 27.52
C LYS A 248 -18.15 -4.19 27.40
N ASN A 249 -19.13 -3.29 27.25
CA ASN A 249 -20.53 -3.69 27.08
C ASN A 249 -20.78 -4.34 25.72
N PHE A 250 -20.28 -3.75 24.63
CA PHE A 250 -20.32 -4.35 23.29
C PHE A 250 -19.69 -5.75 23.29
N TYR A 251 -18.46 -5.88 23.81
CA TYR A 251 -17.78 -7.17 23.86
C TYR A 251 -18.47 -8.18 24.78
N SER A 252 -19.02 -7.77 25.93
CA SER A 252 -19.79 -8.63 26.84
C SER A 252 -21.03 -9.23 26.17
N SER A 253 -21.77 -8.43 25.39
CA SER A 253 -22.96 -8.89 24.67
C SER A 253 -22.60 -9.73 23.44
N ALA A 254 -21.57 -9.34 22.68
CA ALA A 254 -21.03 -10.14 21.58
C ALA A 254 -20.53 -11.52 22.05
N LEU A 255 -19.76 -11.59 23.14
CA LEU A 255 -19.29 -12.85 23.72
C LEU A 255 -20.43 -13.76 24.20
N LYS A 256 -21.56 -13.19 24.62
CA LYS A 256 -22.80 -13.95 24.93
C LYS A 256 -23.59 -14.37 23.68
N ASN A 257 -23.04 -14.16 22.48
CA ASN A 257 -23.69 -14.31 21.18
C ASN A 257 -24.95 -13.44 21.00
N ASN A 258 -25.12 -12.40 21.82
CA ASN A 258 -26.25 -11.48 21.77
C ASN A 258 -25.90 -10.24 20.94
N TRP A 259 -25.96 -10.41 19.63
CA TRP A 259 -25.57 -9.38 18.66
C TRP A 259 -26.56 -8.21 18.57
N ILE A 260 -27.81 -8.39 19.02
CA ILE A 260 -28.81 -7.32 19.11
C ILE A 260 -28.43 -6.34 20.24
N GLU A 261 -28.07 -6.85 21.42
CA GLU A 261 -27.55 -5.97 22.50
C GLU A 261 -26.15 -5.43 22.17
N ALA A 262 -25.31 -6.19 21.46
CA ALA A 262 -24.02 -5.69 20.98
C ALA A 262 -24.19 -4.46 20.05
N GLU A 263 -25.11 -4.53 19.09
CA GLU A 263 -25.47 -3.41 18.22
C GLU A 263 -26.00 -2.21 19.05
N LYS A 264 -26.94 -2.44 19.97
CA LYS A 264 -27.46 -1.37 20.85
C LYS A 264 -26.34 -0.70 21.64
N HIS A 265 -25.33 -1.44 22.09
CA HIS A 265 -24.18 -0.84 22.76
C HIS A 265 -23.37 0.05 21.82
N LEU A 266 -23.08 -0.37 20.59
CA LEU A 266 -22.37 0.48 19.59
C LEU A 266 -23.12 1.80 19.33
N ARG A 267 -24.45 1.75 19.11
CA ARG A 267 -25.30 2.95 18.95
C ARG A 267 -25.37 3.86 20.19
N ASN A 268 -24.90 3.39 21.34
CA ASN A 268 -24.88 4.12 22.61
C ASN A 268 -23.45 4.33 23.15
N TYR A 269 -22.42 4.24 22.30
CA TYR A 269 -21.03 4.53 22.67
C TYR A 269 -20.88 5.98 23.13
N LYS A 270 -20.31 6.19 24.32
CA LYS A 270 -20.11 7.52 24.93
C LYS A 270 -18.83 8.19 24.41
N VAL A 271 -18.79 8.44 23.10
CA VAL A 271 -17.69 9.13 22.39
C VAL A 271 -18.13 10.53 21.96
N LYS A 272 -17.20 11.47 21.79
CA LYS A 272 -17.53 12.90 21.52
C LYS A 272 -17.20 13.32 20.10
N GLU A 273 -16.26 12.64 19.49
CA GLU A 273 -15.65 12.98 18.21
C GLU A 273 -16.57 12.54 17.08
N ARG A 274 -17.06 13.46 16.25
CA ARG A 274 -18.09 13.17 15.23
C ARG A 274 -17.70 12.02 14.28
N PHE A 275 -16.43 11.93 13.88
CA PHE A 275 -15.95 10.81 13.05
C PHE A 275 -16.09 9.46 13.77
N TYR A 276 -15.90 9.43 15.09
CA TYR A 276 -16.00 8.23 15.90
C TYR A 276 -17.47 7.85 16.16
N VAL A 277 -18.35 8.85 16.36
CA VAL A 277 -19.81 8.65 16.41
C VAL A 277 -20.31 8.02 15.10
N ASN A 278 -19.91 8.56 13.95
CA ASN A 278 -20.26 7.97 12.65
C ASN A 278 -19.79 6.51 12.56
N ARG A 279 -18.49 6.24 12.83
CA ARG A 279 -17.92 4.89 12.72
C ARG A 279 -18.64 3.84 13.58
N VAL A 280 -19.04 4.16 14.82
CA VAL A 280 -19.79 3.19 15.66
C VAL A 280 -21.25 3.02 15.22
N HIS A 281 -21.84 4.01 14.54
CA HIS A 281 -23.13 3.86 13.88
C HIS A 281 -23.02 2.98 12.62
N ASP A 282 -22.01 3.19 11.78
CA ASP A 282 -21.77 2.38 10.57
C ASP A 282 -21.50 0.91 10.92
N GLU A 283 -20.71 0.66 11.96
CA GLU A 283 -20.49 -0.68 12.54
C GLU A 283 -21.79 -1.31 13.08
N ALA A 284 -22.64 -0.52 13.73
CA ALA A 284 -23.95 -0.99 14.21
C ALA A 284 -24.90 -1.32 13.05
N ASP A 285 -24.96 -0.49 12.02
CA ASP A 285 -25.77 -0.75 10.85
C ASP A 285 -25.24 -1.91 10.00
N LEU A 286 -23.93 -2.17 10.00
CA LEU A 286 -23.36 -3.39 9.44
C LEU A 286 -23.80 -4.65 10.22
N LEU A 287 -23.76 -4.62 11.56
CA LEU A 287 -24.33 -5.71 12.38
C LEU A 287 -25.83 -5.89 12.15
N ARG A 288 -26.57 -4.83 11.85
CA ARG A 288 -28.00 -4.89 11.55
C ARG A 288 -28.25 -5.56 10.19
N ARG A 289 -27.63 -5.05 9.12
CA ARG A 289 -27.69 -5.62 7.76
C ARG A 289 -27.33 -7.11 7.76
N GLY A 290 -26.24 -7.48 8.44
CA GLY A 290 -25.75 -8.87 8.55
C GLY A 290 -26.56 -9.82 9.45
N ARG A 291 -27.83 -9.49 9.73
CA ARG A 291 -28.86 -10.38 10.31
C ARG A 291 -30.18 -10.36 9.53
N GLU A 292 -30.32 -9.48 8.54
CA GLU A 292 -31.54 -9.26 7.75
C GLU A 292 -31.48 -9.96 6.37
N GLY A 293 -30.35 -10.59 6.05
CA GLY A 293 -30.11 -11.49 4.91
C GLY A 293 -29.05 -12.53 5.25
#